data_AF-A0A7C5GNH9-F1
#
_entry.id   AF-A0A7C5GNH9-F1
#
_cell.length_a   1.000
_cell.length_b   1.000
_cell.length_c   1.000
_cell.angle_alpha   90.00
_cell.angle_beta   90.00
_cell.angle_gamma   90.00
#
_symmetry.space_group_name_H-M   'P 1'
#
loop_
_entity.id
_entity.type
_entity.pdbx_description
1 polymer ?
#
loop_
_entity_poly.entity_id
_entity_poly.type
_entity_poly.pdbx_seq_one_letter_code
_entity_poly.pdbx_strand_id
1 'polypeptide(L)'
;MTIVSRSYPAARPRRMRYADFSRRLMREHQLTTDDLIYPTFVLDGQNRREAVPSMLGVERKSIDLLVKEAEQIAELGIPAMALFPVTPLAVKSDHAEEAYNPEGLAQRAVRAVKEAVPELGVITDVALDPFTSHGQDGLMNPSGYIMNDETVEVLVKQALSHAEAGADVVAPSDMMDGRIGEIRTALEAQDHTNTQ
;
A
#
# COMPACT_ATOMS: atom_id res chain seq x y z
N MET A 1 -9.15 -36.97 9.93
CA MET A 1 -8.21 -37.47 8.91
C MET A 1 -7.21 -38.39 9.61
N THR A 2 -7.30 -39.69 9.35
CA THR A 2 -6.47 -40.68 10.06
C THR A 2 -5.09 -40.69 9.42
N ILE A 3 -4.04 -40.32 10.17
CA ILE A 3 -2.66 -40.44 9.69
C ILE A 3 -2.36 -41.93 9.58
N VAL A 4 -2.42 -42.47 8.36
CA VAL A 4 -1.96 -43.82 8.08
C VAL A 4 -0.43 -43.80 8.14
N SER A 5 0.11 -44.11 9.32
CA SER A 5 1.53 -44.34 9.53
C SER A 5 1.96 -45.57 8.73
N ARG A 6 2.46 -45.36 7.51
CA ARG A 6 3.23 -46.37 6.78
C ARG A 6 4.68 -46.19 7.20
N SER A 7 5.30 -47.24 7.73
CA SER A 7 6.70 -47.23 8.15
C SER A 7 7.64 -47.46 6.96
N TYR A 8 8.90 -47.08 7.13
CA TYR A 8 9.98 -47.50 6.23
C TYR A 8 10.13 -49.03 6.28
N PRO A 9 10.36 -49.74 5.15
CA PRO A 9 10.59 -49.23 3.79
C PRO A 9 9.34 -49.07 2.93
N ALA A 10 8.15 -49.39 3.45
CA ALA A 10 6.88 -49.31 2.71
C ALA A 10 6.55 -47.85 2.34
N ALA A 11 6.71 -46.91 3.28
CA ALA A 11 6.74 -45.47 2.99
C ALA A 11 8.15 -44.98 2.71
N ARG A 12 8.34 -44.36 1.55
CA ARG A 12 9.55 -43.60 1.21
C ARG A 12 9.12 -42.27 0.62
N PRO A 13 8.98 -41.20 1.43
CA PRO A 13 8.57 -39.88 0.95
C PRO A 13 9.47 -39.33 -0.16
N ARG A 14 10.74 -39.78 -0.20
CA ARG A 14 11.68 -39.45 -1.28
C ARG A 14 11.21 -39.88 -2.68
N ARG A 15 10.29 -40.85 -2.81
CA ARG A 15 9.72 -41.24 -4.12
C ARG A 15 9.06 -40.06 -4.82
N MET A 16 8.28 -39.26 -4.10
CA MET A 16 7.63 -38.06 -4.67
C MET A 16 8.61 -36.92 -4.95
N ARG A 17 9.80 -36.96 -4.35
CA ARG A 17 10.85 -35.95 -4.53
C ARG A 17 11.86 -36.29 -5.63
N TYR A 18 11.77 -37.48 -6.23
CA TYR A 18 12.80 -38.00 -7.12
C TYR A 18 12.84 -37.26 -8.46
N ALA A 19 11.70 -37.15 -9.15
CA ALA A 19 11.62 -36.55 -10.48
C ALA A 19 10.94 -35.18 -10.45
N ASP A 20 11.22 -34.35 -11.45
CA ASP A 20 10.57 -33.03 -11.58
C ASP A 20 9.04 -33.15 -11.69
N PHE A 21 8.55 -34.02 -12.57
CA PHE A 21 7.11 -34.21 -12.77
C PHE A 21 6.39 -34.62 -11.47
N SER A 22 7.01 -35.47 -10.64
CA SER A 22 6.40 -35.93 -9.39
C SER A 22 6.37 -34.82 -8.33
N ARG A 23 7.39 -33.96 -8.30
CA ARG A 23 7.40 -32.76 -7.44
C ARG A 23 6.37 -31.74 -7.88
N ARG A 24 6.18 -31.55 -9.20
CA ARG A 24 5.13 -30.66 -9.75
C ARG A 24 3.72 -31.14 -9.42
N LEU A 25 3.45 -32.44 -9.53
CA LEU A 25 2.13 -33.03 -9.18
C LEU A 25 1.79 -32.89 -7.68
N MET A 26 2.80 -32.87 -6.81
CA MET A 26 2.64 -32.84 -5.35
C MET A 26 2.88 -31.46 -4.74
N ARG A 27 3.14 -30.43 -5.55
CA ARG A 27 3.41 -29.09 -5.04
C ARG A 27 2.12 -28.50 -4.46
N GLU A 28 2.15 -28.14 -3.19
CA GLU A 28 0.97 -27.65 -2.45
C GLU A 28 0.67 -26.17 -2.74
N HIS A 29 1.71 -25.39 -3.08
CA HIS A 29 1.60 -23.95 -3.31
C HIS A 29 2.36 -23.52 -4.55
N GLN A 30 1.82 -22.55 -5.25
CA GLN A 30 2.45 -21.89 -6.39
C GLN A 30 2.29 -20.39 -6.19
N LEU A 31 3.40 -19.67 -6.28
CA LEU A 31 3.40 -18.21 -6.35
C LEU A 31 3.26 -17.78 -7.81
N THR A 32 2.44 -16.77 -8.04
CA THR A 32 2.16 -16.15 -9.33
C THR A 32 2.26 -14.63 -9.19
N THR A 33 2.18 -13.90 -10.30
CA THR A 33 2.17 -12.43 -10.27
C THR A 33 0.91 -11.88 -9.63
N ASP A 34 -0.19 -12.62 -9.66
CA ASP A 34 -1.47 -12.28 -9.03
C ASP A 34 -1.37 -12.17 -7.50
N ASP A 35 -0.32 -12.72 -6.90
CA ASP A 35 -0.05 -12.68 -5.45
C ASP A 35 0.81 -11.48 -5.02
N LEU A 36 1.25 -10.64 -5.96
CA LEU A 36 2.24 -9.59 -5.72
C LEU A 36 1.60 -8.19 -5.67
N ILE A 37 2.00 -7.41 -4.68
CA ILE A 37 1.77 -5.96 -4.61
C ILE A 37 3.14 -5.29 -4.63
N TYR A 38 3.28 -4.19 -5.37
CA TYR A 38 4.55 -3.45 -5.48
C TYR A 38 4.53 -2.13 -4.69
N PRO A 39 5.17 -2.06 -3.51
CA PRO A 39 5.33 -0.81 -2.77
C PRO A 39 6.34 0.12 -3.45
N THR A 40 6.05 1.41 -3.49
CA THR A 40 6.96 2.42 -4.07
C THR A 40 6.92 3.75 -3.32
N PHE A 41 8.07 4.43 -3.30
CA PHE A 41 8.26 5.70 -2.62
C PHE A 41 8.21 6.86 -3.62
N VAL A 42 7.28 7.78 -3.42
CA VAL A 42 7.04 8.89 -4.35
C VAL A 42 7.74 10.15 -3.87
N LEU A 43 8.49 10.81 -4.75
CA LEU A 43 9.10 12.12 -4.52
C LEU A 43 8.28 13.21 -5.21
N ASP A 44 8.33 14.41 -4.66
CA ASP A 44 7.91 15.61 -5.37
C ASP A 44 9.00 16.09 -6.35
N GLY A 45 8.59 16.89 -7.35
CA GLY A 45 9.44 17.40 -8.42
C GLY A 45 9.39 16.57 -9.70
N GLN A 46 10.41 16.69 -10.54
CA GLN A 46 10.45 16.09 -11.89
C GLN A 46 11.80 15.45 -12.19
N ASN A 47 11.80 14.28 -12.84
CA ASN A 47 12.98 13.51 -13.22
C ASN A 47 13.96 13.27 -12.05
N ARG A 48 13.41 13.00 -10.85
CA ARG A 48 14.18 12.76 -9.64
C ARG A 48 14.17 11.29 -9.27
N ARG A 49 15.34 10.77 -8.91
CA ARG A 49 15.54 9.44 -8.33
C ARG A 49 16.49 9.55 -7.16
N GLU A 50 16.17 8.89 -6.06
CA GLU A 50 17.02 8.82 -4.88
C GLU A 50 17.13 7.39 -4.40
N ALA A 51 18.35 6.85 -4.34
CA ALA A 51 18.58 5.55 -3.74
C ALA A 51 18.26 5.59 -2.23
N VAL A 52 17.68 4.52 -1.71
CA VAL A 52 17.46 4.35 -0.26
C VAL A 52 18.62 3.52 0.31
N PRO A 53 19.56 4.10 1.08
CA PRO A 53 20.78 3.38 1.47
C PRO A 53 20.55 2.10 2.28
N SER A 54 19.48 2.06 3.08
CA SER A 54 19.08 0.89 3.87
C SER A 54 18.32 -0.17 3.08
N MET A 55 17.92 0.12 1.83
CA MET A 55 17.12 -0.77 0.98
C MET A 55 17.79 -0.88 -0.39
N LEU A 56 18.82 -1.74 -0.50
CA LEU A 56 19.58 -1.92 -1.73
C LEU A 56 18.66 -2.29 -2.91
N GLY A 57 18.77 -1.55 -4.01
CA GLY A 57 17.95 -1.72 -5.21
C GLY A 57 16.62 -0.96 -5.18
N VAL A 58 16.27 -0.31 -4.08
CA VAL A 58 15.05 0.51 -3.95
C VAL A 58 15.40 1.99 -4.13
N GLU A 59 14.55 2.67 -4.88
CA GLU A 59 14.66 4.10 -5.15
C GLU A 59 13.34 4.80 -4.82
N ARG A 60 13.45 6.05 -4.39
CA ARG A 60 12.34 7.00 -4.39
C ARG A 60 12.32 7.69 -5.74
N LYS A 61 11.13 7.88 -6.33
CA LYS A 61 11.00 8.41 -7.70
C LYS A 61 9.97 9.52 -7.77
N SER A 62 10.25 10.55 -8.58
CA SER A 62 9.24 11.55 -8.91
C SER A 62 8.09 10.95 -9.71
N ILE A 63 6.91 11.59 -9.69
CA ILE A 63 5.69 11.08 -10.33
C ILE A 63 5.91 10.71 -11.82
N ASP A 64 6.67 11.51 -12.58
CA ASP A 64 6.96 11.24 -13.99
C ASP A 64 7.76 9.96 -14.24
N LEU A 65 8.55 9.52 -13.25
CA LEU A 65 9.30 8.27 -13.30
C LEU A 65 8.52 7.11 -12.67
N LEU A 66 7.69 7.39 -11.67
CA LEU A 66 6.73 6.45 -11.10
C LEU A 66 5.77 5.93 -12.16
N VAL A 67 5.24 6.81 -13.02
CA VAL A 67 4.33 6.40 -14.11
C VAL A 67 4.98 5.39 -15.06
N LYS A 68 6.23 5.62 -15.45
CA LYS A 68 6.99 4.67 -16.28
C LYS A 68 7.21 3.33 -15.59
N GLU A 69 7.39 3.34 -14.27
CA GLU A 69 7.49 2.12 -13.47
C GLU A 69 6.14 1.41 -13.35
N ALA A 70 5.03 2.14 -13.21
CA ALA A 70 3.68 1.57 -13.22
C ALA A 70 3.36 0.84 -14.54
N GLU A 71 3.75 1.42 -15.68
CA GLU A 71 3.63 0.76 -17.00
C GLU A 71 4.39 -0.58 -17.04
N GLN A 72 5.63 -0.60 -16.54
CA GLN A 72 6.45 -1.82 -16.49
C GLN A 72 5.86 -2.89 -15.55
N ILE A 73 5.35 -2.47 -14.40
CA ILE A 73 4.73 -3.36 -13.41
C ILE A 73 3.47 -4.01 -13.97
N ALA A 74 2.65 -3.23 -14.69
CA ALA A 74 1.47 -3.74 -15.37
C ALA A 74 1.84 -4.68 -16.54
N GLU A 75 2.88 -4.39 -17.32
CA GLU A 75 3.40 -5.29 -18.37
C GLU A 75 3.86 -6.65 -17.80
N LEU A 76 4.43 -6.64 -16.58
CA LEU A 76 4.82 -7.85 -15.86
C LEU A 76 3.64 -8.63 -15.25
N GLY A 77 2.41 -8.09 -15.32
CA GLY A 77 1.20 -8.73 -14.78
C GLY A 77 1.05 -8.63 -13.27
N ILE A 78 1.72 -7.68 -12.61
CA ILE A 78 1.53 -7.40 -11.18
C ILE A 78 0.23 -6.60 -11.02
N PRO A 79 -0.73 -7.03 -10.18
CA PRO A 79 -2.08 -6.46 -10.14
C PRO A 79 -2.17 -5.08 -9.50
N ALA A 80 -1.27 -4.75 -8.56
CA ALA A 80 -1.39 -3.52 -7.79
C ALA A 80 -0.06 -2.92 -7.33
N MET A 81 -0.09 -1.59 -7.15
CA MET A 81 0.99 -0.78 -6.61
C MET A 81 0.52 -0.08 -5.33
N ALA A 82 1.36 -0.09 -4.29
CA ALA A 82 1.12 0.62 -3.04
C ALA A 82 1.99 1.89 -2.97
N LEU A 83 1.36 3.05 -2.82
CA LEU A 83 2.01 4.35 -2.87
C LEU A 83 2.36 4.88 -1.48
N PHE A 84 3.63 5.25 -1.29
CA PHE A 84 4.13 5.89 -0.06
C PHE A 84 4.75 7.26 -0.38
N PRO A 85 4.09 8.38 -0.07
CA PRO A 85 4.63 9.70 -0.35
C PRO A 85 5.80 10.02 0.58
N VAL A 86 6.89 10.55 0.01
CA VAL A 86 8.00 11.12 0.76
C VAL A 86 7.73 12.61 0.95
N THR A 87 6.83 12.91 1.88
CA THR A 87 6.32 14.26 2.15
C THR A 87 7.47 15.23 2.51
N PRO A 88 7.58 16.38 1.82
CA PRO A 88 8.59 17.38 2.15
C PRO A 88 8.45 17.88 3.58
N LEU A 89 9.56 18.11 4.29
CA LEU A 89 9.54 18.62 5.66
C LEU A 89 8.79 19.94 5.82
N ALA A 90 8.78 20.79 4.79
CA ALA A 90 8.15 22.11 4.81
C ALA A 90 6.62 22.08 4.88
N VAL A 91 5.99 20.94 4.56
CA VAL A 91 4.53 20.77 4.60
C VAL A 91 4.07 19.83 5.72
N LYS A 92 5.02 19.34 6.54
CA LYS A 92 4.67 18.60 7.77
C LYS A 92 4.20 19.58 8.84
N SER A 93 3.18 19.19 9.62
CA SER A 93 2.58 20.01 10.67
C SER A 93 2.14 19.15 11.86
N ASP A 94 1.68 19.77 12.94
CA ASP A 94 1.11 19.04 14.09
C ASP A 94 -0.33 18.55 13.84
N HIS A 95 -0.97 19.03 12.77
CA HIS A 95 -2.37 18.75 12.42
C HIS A 95 -2.50 17.92 11.12
N ALA A 96 -1.39 17.58 10.49
CA ALA A 96 -1.30 16.70 9.32
C ALA A 96 -2.20 17.14 8.14
N GLU A 97 -2.40 18.44 7.90
CA GLU A 97 -3.30 18.93 6.86
C GLU A 97 -2.90 18.49 5.44
N GLU A 98 -1.61 18.22 5.23
CA GLU A 98 -1.10 17.72 3.96
C GLU A 98 -1.60 16.29 3.63
N ALA A 99 -2.07 15.52 4.63
CA ALA A 99 -2.60 14.17 4.43
C ALA A 99 -3.83 14.16 3.50
N TYR A 100 -4.66 15.20 3.58
CA TYR A 100 -5.91 15.32 2.79
C TYR A 100 -5.88 16.48 1.79
N ASN A 101 -4.69 17.00 1.48
CA ASN A 101 -4.54 18.02 0.45
C ASN A 101 -4.84 17.42 -0.94
N PRO A 102 -5.83 17.93 -1.71
CA PRO A 102 -6.12 17.41 -3.05
C PRO A 102 -4.94 17.50 -4.03
N GLU A 103 -4.02 18.44 -3.79
CA GLU A 103 -2.76 18.62 -4.54
C GLU A 103 -1.55 18.02 -3.81
N GLY A 104 -1.80 17.24 -2.75
CA GLY A 104 -0.81 16.46 -2.03
C GLY A 104 -0.14 15.43 -2.93
N LEU A 105 1.02 14.95 -2.47
CA LEU A 105 1.87 14.08 -3.29
C LEU A 105 1.21 12.73 -3.61
N ALA A 106 0.49 12.14 -2.65
CA ALA A 106 -0.22 10.88 -2.86
C ALA A 106 -1.36 11.06 -3.88
N GLN A 107 -2.18 12.09 -3.72
CA GLN A 107 -3.33 12.39 -4.58
C GLN A 107 -2.89 12.68 -6.03
N ARG A 108 -1.84 13.48 -6.21
CA ARG A 108 -1.27 13.73 -7.56
C ARG A 108 -0.70 12.45 -8.17
N ALA A 109 -0.05 11.60 -7.38
CA ALA A 109 0.51 10.33 -7.86
C ALA A 109 -0.58 9.34 -8.28
N VAL A 110 -1.65 9.21 -7.48
CA VAL A 110 -2.82 8.38 -7.82
C VAL A 110 -3.40 8.81 -9.16
N ARG A 111 -3.71 10.10 -9.33
CA ARG A 111 -4.26 10.63 -10.59
C ARG A 111 -3.38 10.30 -11.79
N ALA A 112 -2.07 10.54 -11.66
CA ALA A 112 -1.11 10.30 -12.75
C ALA A 112 -1.00 8.81 -13.11
N VAL A 113 -0.99 7.91 -12.11
CA VAL A 113 -0.94 6.46 -12.36
C VAL A 113 -2.24 5.96 -12.98
N LYS A 114 -3.41 6.38 -12.47
CA LYS A 114 -4.70 5.98 -13.03
C LYS A 114 -4.93 6.53 -14.44
N GLU A 115 -4.41 7.70 -14.75
CA GLU A 115 -4.45 8.26 -16.12
C GLU A 115 -3.62 7.42 -17.10
N ALA A 116 -2.42 6.99 -16.70
CA ALA A 116 -1.51 6.24 -17.57
C ALA A 116 -1.83 4.74 -17.66
N VAL A 117 -2.23 4.12 -16.55
CA VAL A 117 -2.46 2.68 -16.44
C VAL A 117 -3.77 2.40 -15.68
N PRO A 118 -4.95 2.65 -16.30
CA PRO A 118 -6.24 2.57 -15.62
C PRO A 118 -6.56 1.21 -14.98
N GLU A 119 -6.03 0.13 -15.56
CA GLU A 119 -6.23 -1.25 -15.12
C GLU A 119 -5.37 -1.65 -13.91
N LEU A 120 -4.31 -0.90 -13.60
CA LEU A 120 -3.46 -1.17 -12.44
C LEU A 120 -4.18 -0.72 -11.16
N GLY A 121 -4.28 -1.63 -10.19
CA GLY A 121 -4.81 -1.30 -8.87
C GLY A 121 -3.88 -0.34 -8.14
N VAL A 122 -4.42 0.77 -7.64
CA VAL A 122 -3.69 1.73 -6.83
C VAL A 122 -4.15 1.65 -5.39
N ILE A 123 -3.22 1.27 -4.51
CA ILE A 123 -3.40 1.18 -3.07
C ILE A 123 -2.72 2.39 -2.44
N THR A 124 -3.48 3.16 -1.67
CA THR A 124 -2.97 4.31 -0.92
C THR A 124 -2.89 4.01 0.56
N ASP A 125 -1.82 4.49 1.19
CA ASP A 125 -1.65 4.41 2.64
C ASP A 125 -2.47 5.51 3.35
N VAL A 126 -3.27 5.14 4.35
CA VAL A 126 -4.03 6.09 5.18
C VAL A 126 -3.44 6.07 6.59
N ALA A 127 -2.53 7.01 6.83
CA ALA A 127 -1.85 7.26 8.11
C ALA A 127 -1.27 8.68 8.14
N LEU A 128 -1.01 9.20 9.35
CA LEU A 128 -0.53 10.57 9.52
C LEU A 128 0.99 10.70 9.72
N ASP A 129 1.75 9.62 9.89
CA ASP A 129 3.21 9.68 10.13
C ASP A 129 4.02 10.38 9.02
N PRO A 130 3.65 10.30 7.73
CA PRO A 130 4.36 11.04 6.70
C PRO A 130 4.11 12.55 6.80
N PHE A 131 3.02 12.96 7.45
CA PHE A 131 2.51 14.33 7.44
C PHE A 131 2.68 15.05 8.78
N THR A 132 2.89 14.31 9.87
CA THR A 132 3.15 14.91 11.18
C THR A 132 4.60 15.35 11.35
N SER A 133 4.79 16.46 12.07
CA SER A 133 6.12 16.98 12.44
C SER A 133 6.89 16.01 13.35
N HIS A 134 6.17 15.26 14.19
CA HIS A 134 6.71 14.30 15.15
C HIS A 134 6.81 12.87 14.62
N GLY A 135 6.24 12.57 13.45
CA GLY A 135 6.31 11.25 12.80
C GLY A 135 5.55 10.15 13.55
N GLN A 136 4.42 10.49 14.17
CA GLN A 136 3.50 9.51 14.75
C GLN A 136 2.26 9.43 13.85
N ASP A 137 1.58 8.29 13.90
CA ASP A 137 0.49 7.93 12.99
C ASP A 137 -0.81 8.72 13.25
N GLY A 138 -0.85 9.52 14.32
CA GLY A 138 -2.00 10.31 14.73
C GLY A 138 -1.66 11.66 15.36
N LEU A 139 -2.70 12.44 15.66
CA LEU A 139 -2.60 13.76 16.29
C LEU A 139 -2.21 13.64 17.76
N MET A 140 -1.26 14.49 18.19
CA MET A 140 -0.72 14.46 19.55
C MET A 140 -1.28 15.59 20.42
N ASN A 141 -1.74 15.26 21.62
CA ASN A 141 -2.15 16.26 22.61
C ASN A 141 -0.94 16.83 23.39
N PRO A 142 -1.11 17.90 24.20
CA PRO A 142 0.00 18.49 24.96
C PRO A 142 0.70 17.56 25.96
N SER A 143 0.08 16.43 26.33
CA SER A 143 0.69 15.41 27.20
C SER A 143 1.54 14.37 26.46
N GLY A 144 1.58 14.43 25.12
CA GLY A 144 2.29 13.47 24.29
C GLY A 144 1.47 12.23 23.89
N TYR A 145 0.16 12.23 24.17
CA TYR A 145 -0.73 11.11 23.84
C TYR A 145 -1.34 11.29 22.45
N ILE A 146 -1.38 10.19 21.67
CA ILE A 146 -2.01 10.15 20.36
C ILE A 146 -3.52 10.02 20.53
N MET A 147 -4.25 11.04 20.12
CA MET A 147 -5.69 11.16 20.30
C MET A 147 -6.42 10.29 19.28
N ASN A 148 -7.19 9.31 19.74
CA ASN A 148 -7.83 8.33 18.85
C ASN A 148 -8.84 8.98 17.90
N ASP A 149 -9.91 9.57 18.44
CA ASP A 149 -11.07 9.97 17.64
C ASP A 149 -10.73 11.18 16.74
N GLU A 150 -9.97 12.14 17.26
CA GLU A 150 -9.49 13.29 16.50
C GLU A 150 -8.55 12.87 15.36
N THR A 151 -7.78 11.79 15.54
CA THR A 151 -6.98 11.22 14.45
C THR A 151 -7.88 10.58 13.41
N VAL A 152 -8.88 9.79 13.82
CA VAL A 152 -9.85 9.16 12.92
C VAL A 152 -10.55 10.19 12.04
N GLU A 153 -10.92 11.36 12.58
CA GLU A 153 -11.50 12.44 11.79
C GLU A 153 -10.59 12.93 10.64
N VAL A 154 -9.28 12.95 10.84
CA VAL A 154 -8.31 13.33 9.79
C VAL A 154 -8.11 12.19 8.80
N LEU A 155 -8.01 10.94 9.28
CA LEU A 155 -7.88 9.75 8.42
C LEU A 155 -9.08 9.58 7.49
N VAL A 156 -10.29 9.90 7.95
CA VAL A 156 -11.50 9.93 7.11
C VAL A 156 -11.35 10.93 5.96
N LYS A 157 -10.86 12.16 6.24
CA LYS A 157 -10.61 13.16 5.19
C LYS A 157 -9.54 12.70 4.20
N GLN A 158 -8.48 12.06 4.70
CA GLN A 158 -7.41 11.51 3.86
C GLN A 158 -7.96 10.43 2.93
N ALA A 159 -8.67 9.44 3.46
CA ALA A 159 -9.26 8.35 2.68
C ALA A 159 -10.22 8.86 1.59
N LEU A 160 -11.07 9.84 1.92
CA LEU A 160 -11.95 10.49 0.93
C LEU A 160 -11.13 11.18 -0.17
N SER A 161 -10.10 11.95 0.18
CA SER A 161 -9.25 12.62 -0.81
C SER A 161 -8.52 11.63 -1.74
N HIS A 162 -8.19 10.44 -1.25
CA HIS A 162 -7.58 9.37 -2.05
C HIS A 162 -8.61 8.74 -3.00
N ALA A 163 -9.83 8.49 -2.53
CA ALA A 163 -10.93 7.97 -3.34
C ALA A 163 -11.32 8.98 -4.44
N GLU A 164 -11.40 10.28 -4.11
CA GLU A 164 -11.62 11.37 -5.06
C GLU A 164 -10.51 11.45 -6.13
N ALA A 165 -9.26 11.14 -5.76
CA ALA A 165 -8.14 11.08 -6.69
C ALA A 165 -8.18 9.84 -7.61
N GLY A 166 -9.03 8.85 -7.31
CA GLY A 166 -9.21 7.62 -8.10
C GLY A 166 -8.51 6.38 -7.55
N ALA A 167 -8.12 6.37 -6.27
CA ALA A 167 -7.54 5.19 -5.64
C ALA A 167 -8.57 4.05 -5.59
N ASP A 168 -8.16 2.83 -5.97
CA ASP A 168 -9.02 1.65 -5.94
C ASP A 168 -9.13 1.08 -4.52
N VAL A 169 -8.05 1.19 -3.74
CA VAL A 169 -7.96 0.70 -2.36
C VAL A 169 -7.40 1.80 -1.44
N VAL A 170 -8.04 2.00 -0.29
CA VAL A 170 -7.46 2.75 0.82
C VAL A 170 -7.04 1.77 1.91
N ALA A 171 -5.80 1.86 2.38
CA ALA A 171 -5.22 0.92 3.34
C ALA A 171 -4.82 1.66 4.64
N PRO A 172 -5.72 1.71 5.65
CA PRO A 172 -5.43 2.37 6.92
C PRO A 172 -4.41 1.59 7.74
N SER A 173 -3.21 2.17 7.90
CA SER A 173 -2.08 1.60 8.63
C SER A 173 -1.88 2.23 10.03
N ASP A 174 -2.70 3.22 10.36
CA ASP A 174 -2.67 4.08 11.56
C ASP A 174 -2.94 3.39 12.91
N MET A 175 -3.56 2.21 12.88
CA MET A 175 -3.88 1.40 14.06
C MET A 175 -4.83 2.05 15.11
N MET A 176 -5.57 3.12 14.77
CA MET A 176 -6.59 3.70 15.65
C MET A 176 -7.78 2.74 15.86
N ASP A 177 -8.43 2.84 17.01
CA ASP A 177 -9.65 2.11 17.30
C ASP A 177 -10.80 2.68 16.47
N GLY A 178 -11.61 1.80 15.87
CA GLY A 178 -12.81 2.19 15.11
C GLY A 178 -12.61 2.73 13.70
N ARG A 179 -11.38 3.13 13.30
CA ARG A 179 -11.15 3.84 12.02
C ARG A 179 -11.73 3.16 10.77
N ILE A 180 -11.68 1.83 10.69
CA ILE A 180 -12.17 1.09 9.52
C ILE A 180 -13.67 1.34 9.30
N GLY A 181 -14.45 1.37 10.39
CA GLY A 181 -15.89 1.61 10.33
C GLY A 181 -16.22 3.04 9.94
N GLU A 182 -15.49 4.02 10.49
CA GLU A 182 -15.67 5.44 10.18
C GLU A 182 -15.28 5.76 8.73
N ILE A 183 -14.14 5.25 8.25
CA ILE A 183 -13.70 5.40 6.86
C ILE A 183 -14.72 4.77 5.91
N ARG A 184 -15.18 3.54 6.18
CA ARG A 184 -16.19 2.88 5.34
C ARG A 184 -17.48 3.68 5.31
N THR A 185 -17.97 4.16 6.46
CA THR A 185 -19.20 4.96 6.53
C THR A 185 -19.09 6.23 5.69
N ALA A 186 -17.94 6.90 5.74
CA ALA A 186 -17.70 8.10 4.96
C ALA A 186 -17.61 7.83 3.45
N LEU A 187 -16.92 6.76 3.03
CA LEU A 187 -16.86 6.36 1.62
C LEU A 187 -18.25 6.05 1.05
N GLU A 188 -19.09 5.31 1.78
CA GLU A 188 -20.47 5.04 1.37
C GLU A 188 -21.30 6.33 1.25
N ALA A 189 -21.14 7.25 2.21
CA ALA A 189 -21.88 8.51 2.21
C ALA A 189 -21.50 9.47 1.08
N GLN A 190 -20.32 9.31 0.47
CA GLN A 190 -19.82 10.11 -0.66
C GLN A 190 -19.88 9.34 -2.00
N ASP A 191 -20.69 8.29 -2.08
CA ASP A 191 -20.87 7.46 -3.29
C ASP A 191 -19.59 6.77 -3.80
N HIS A 192 -18.57 6.61 -2.95
CA HIS A 192 -17.38 5.80 -3.22
C HIS A 192 -17.61 4.32 -2.90
N THR A 193 -18.73 3.77 -3.39
CA THR A 193 -19.25 2.43 -3.03
C THR A 193 -18.24 1.30 -3.26
N ASN A 194 -17.45 1.39 -4.35
CA ASN A 194 -16.54 0.32 -4.77
C ASN A 194 -15.08 0.55 -4.39
N THR A 195 -14.75 1.65 -3.70
CA THR A 195 -13.42 1.81 -3.12
C THR A 195 -13.26 0.78 -2.01
N GLN A 196 -12.19 0.00 -2.08
CA GLN A 196 -11.92 -1.14 -1.19
C GLN A 196 -11.23 -0.69 0.09
#